data_AF-Q0ZC04-F1
#
_entry.id   AF-Q0ZC04-F1
#
_cell.length_a   1.000
_cell.length_b   1.000
_cell.length_c   1.000
_cell.angle_alpha   90.00
_cell.angle_beta   90.00
_cell.angle_gamma   90.00
#
_symmetry.space_group_name_H-M   'P 1'
#
loop_
_entity.id
_entity.type
_entity.pdbx_description
1 polymer ?
#
loop_
_entity_poly.entity_id
_entity_poly.type
_entity_poly.pdbx_seq_one_letter_code
_entity_poly.pdbx_strand_id
1 'polypeptide(L)' 'RRIAKQVGERRGKDGVTAESLEDMRDLMLHLVTHYHKKYAELFPLGIVESSTRSLNWIVDMMKKGMQQHADKKKQAAPN' A
#
# COMPACT_ATOMS: atom_id res chain seq x y z
N ARG A 1 2.90 11.41 -5.40
CA ARG A 1 2.27 10.43 -6.33
C ARG A 1 3.25 9.44 -6.96
N ARG A 2 4.41 9.87 -7.51
CA ARG A 2 5.36 9.01 -8.23
C ARG A 2 6.01 7.88 -7.39
N ILE A 3 6.31 8.12 -6.11
CA ILE A 3 7.10 7.19 -5.28
C ILE A 3 6.39 5.85 -5.05
N ALA A 4 5.16 5.85 -4.52
CA ALA A 4 4.42 4.61 -4.21
C ALA A 4 4.27 3.71 -5.46
N LYS A 5 3.97 4.31 -6.62
CA LYS A 5 3.90 3.59 -7.89
C LYS A 5 5.24 2.95 -8.28
N GLN A 6 6.35 3.69 -8.17
CA GLN A 6 7.70 3.17 -8.45
C GLN A 6 8.11 2.07 -7.46
N VAL A 7 7.71 2.19 -6.19
CA VAL A 7 7.94 1.14 -5.19
C VAL A 7 7.16 -0.11 -5.58
N GLY A 8 5.88 0.02 -5.97
CA GLY A 8 5.09 -1.09 -6.48
C GLY A 8 5.72 -1.81 -7.67
N GLU A 9 6.20 -1.06 -8.67
CA GLU A 9 6.93 -1.64 -9.81
C GLU A 9 8.18 -2.42 -9.39
N ARG A 10 8.96 -1.92 -8.43
CA ARG A 10 10.14 -2.65 -7.91
C ARG A 10 9.74 -3.88 -7.09
N ARG A 11 8.83 -3.73 -6.13
CA ARG A 11 8.45 -4.81 -5.21
C ARG A 11 7.71 -5.94 -5.89
N GLY A 12 6.93 -5.65 -6.94
CA GLY A 12 6.35 -6.68 -7.79
C GLY A 12 7.40 -7.56 -8.49
N LYS A 13 8.60 -7.02 -8.79
CA LYS A 13 9.73 -7.83 -9.31
C LYS A 13 10.32 -8.75 -8.24
N ASP A 14 10.35 -8.27 -6.99
CA ASP A 14 10.85 -9.01 -5.83
C ASP A 14 9.87 -10.10 -5.34
N GLY A 15 8.70 -10.26 -5.99
CA GLY A 15 7.70 -11.27 -5.64
C GLY A 15 6.66 -10.83 -4.61
N VAL A 16 6.64 -9.55 -4.22
CA VAL A 16 5.55 -9.02 -3.38
C VAL A 16 4.23 -9.10 -4.14
N THR A 17 3.18 -9.58 -3.48
CA THR A 17 1.83 -9.75 -4.05
C THR A 17 0.93 -8.59 -3.66
N ALA A 18 -0.17 -8.42 -4.39
CA ALA A 18 -1.18 -7.41 -4.06
C ALA A 18 -1.82 -7.69 -2.69
N GLU A 19 -2.00 -8.98 -2.37
CA GLU A 19 -2.53 -9.46 -1.09
C GLU A 19 -1.60 -9.12 0.07
N SER A 20 -0.29 -9.34 -0.05
CA SER A 20 0.63 -9.01 1.05
C SER A 20 0.77 -7.51 1.31
N LEU A 21 0.47 -6.66 0.31
CA LEU A 21 0.33 -5.22 0.52
C LEU A 21 -0.93 -4.84 1.30
N GLU A 22 -2.03 -5.57 1.07
CA GLU A 22 -3.28 -5.39 1.82
C GLU A 22 -3.14 -5.86 3.26
N ASP A 23 -2.48 -6.99 3.49
CA ASP A 23 -2.17 -7.47 4.84
C ASP A 23 -1.33 -6.44 5.62
N MET A 24 -0.30 -5.89 4.98
CA MET A 24 0.54 -4.85 5.59
C MET A 24 -0.24 -3.57 5.88
N ARG A 25 -1.16 -3.17 5.00
CA ARG A 25 -2.06 -2.04 5.25
C ARG A 25 -2.92 -2.32 6.48
N ASP A 26 -3.52 -3.50 6.56
CA ASP A 26 -4.44 -3.86 7.63
C ASP A 26 -3.72 -3.94 8.99
N LEU A 27 -2.49 -4.47 9.01
CA LEU A 27 -1.62 -4.43 10.19
C LEU A 27 -1.33 -2.99 10.64
N MET A 28 -1.00 -2.09 9.71
CA MET A 28 -0.72 -0.69 10.04
C MET A 28 -1.97 0.05 10.55
N LEU A 29 -3.14 -0.23 9.97
CA LEU A 29 -4.42 0.34 10.43
C LEU A 29 -4.81 -0.19 11.80
N HIS A 30 -4.56 -1.47 12.06
CA HIS A 30 -4.75 -2.06 13.38
C HIS A 30 -3.90 -1.34 14.42
N LEU A 31 -2.62 -1.09 14.13
CA LEU A 31 -1.72 -0.37 15.03
C LEU A 31 -2.21 1.06 15.32
N VAL A 32 -2.56 1.82 14.29
CA VAL A 32 -3.06 3.20 14.47
C VAL A 32 -4.35 3.21 15.30
N THR A 33 -5.25 2.27 15.05
CA THR A 33 -6.50 2.13 15.83
C THR A 33 -6.21 1.71 17.27
N HIS A 34 -5.26 0.82 17.49
CA HIS A 34 -4.81 0.41 18.82
C HIS A 34 -4.31 1.61 19.64
N TYR A 35 -3.44 2.44 19.04
CA TYR A 35 -2.93 3.63 19.70
C TYR A 35 -4.00 4.68 19.96
N HIS A 36 -4.95 4.88 19.05
CA HIS A 36 -6.12 5.73 19.31
C HIS A 36 -6.91 5.25 20.53
N LYS A 37 -7.17 3.94 20.65
CA LYS A 37 -7.90 3.37 21.80
C LYS A 37 -7.15 3.56 23.12
N LYS A 38 -5.82 3.46 23.13
CA LYS A 38 -5.01 3.60 24.36
C LYS A 38 -4.66 5.04 24.72
N TYR A 39 -4.49 5.90 23.73
CA TYR A 39 -3.92 7.24 23.89
C TYR A 39 -4.68 8.25 23.01
N ALA A 40 -5.99 8.37 23.20
CA ALA A 40 -6.88 9.15 22.35
C ALA A 40 -6.47 10.64 22.22
N GLU A 41 -5.83 11.22 23.25
CA GLU A 41 -5.31 12.58 23.23
C GLU A 41 -4.11 12.76 22.28
N LEU A 42 -3.24 11.75 22.17
CA LEU A 42 -2.06 11.76 21.31
C LEU A 42 -2.37 11.26 19.89
N PHE A 43 -3.33 10.33 19.78
CA PHE A 43 -3.79 9.75 18.53
C PHE A 43 -5.28 10.07 18.38
N PRO A 44 -5.65 11.32 18.06
CA PRO A 44 -7.04 11.67 17.87
C PRO A 44 -7.64 10.96 16.66
N LEU A 45 -8.96 10.85 16.62
CA LEU A 45 -9.69 10.13 15.56
C LEU A 45 -9.29 10.61 14.15
N GLY A 46 -9.02 11.91 13.98
CA GLY A 46 -8.55 12.47 12.70
C GLY A 46 -7.23 11.88 12.19
N ILE A 47 -6.34 11.40 13.08
CA ILE A 47 -5.12 10.67 12.70
C ILE A 47 -5.46 9.28 12.18
N VAL A 48 -6.43 8.59 12.79
CA VAL A 48 -6.92 7.28 12.30
C VAL A 48 -7.50 7.42 10.90
N GLU A 49 -8.37 8.41 10.69
CA GLU A 49 -9.00 8.67 9.40
C GLU A 49 -7.99 9.07 8.32
N SER A 50 -7.04 9.95 8.66
CA SER A 50 -5.98 10.39 7.74
C SER A 50 -5.05 9.23 7.37
N SER A 51 -4.67 8.40 8.34
CA SER A 51 -3.88 7.18 8.14
C SER A 51 -4.61 6.20 7.23
N THR A 52 -5.91 6.00 7.46
CA THR A 52 -6.77 5.14 6.64
C THR A 52 -6.77 5.56 5.18
N ARG A 53 -7.06 6.84 4.90
CA ARG A 53 -7.04 7.36 3.53
C ARG A 53 -5.66 7.24 2.88
N SER A 54 -4.61 7.55 3.63
CA SER A 54 -3.23 7.54 3.11
C SER A 54 -2.75 6.13 2.79
N LEU A 55 -3.00 5.16 3.67
CA LEU A 55 -2.58 3.78 3.48
C LEU A 55 -3.34 3.11 2.32
N ASN A 56 -4.65 3.34 2.21
CA ASN A 56 -5.43 2.90 1.05
C ASN A 56 -4.86 3.46 -0.25
N TRP A 57 -4.60 4.78 -0.28
CA TRP A 57 -4.02 5.42 -1.45
C TRP A 57 -2.63 4.88 -1.81
N ILE A 58 -1.78 4.58 -0.82
CA ILE A 58 -0.45 3.98 -1.05
C ILE A 58 -0.59 2.60 -1.71
N VAL A 59 -1.43 1.72 -1.15
CA VAL A 59 -1.68 0.37 -1.70
C VAL A 59 -2.17 0.47 -3.13
N ASP A 60 -3.14 1.34 -3.42
CA ASP A 60 -3.67 1.53 -4.78
C ASP A 60 -2.58 1.95 -5.77
N MET A 61 -1.70 2.87 -5.37
CA MET A 61 -0.60 3.31 -6.23
C MET A 61 0.43 2.20 -6.44
N MET A 62 0.73 1.41 -5.41
CA MET A 62 1.65 0.28 -5.51
C MET A 62 1.09 -0.81 -6.43
N LYS A 63 -0.19 -1.20 -6.26
CA LYS A 63 -0.89 -2.14 -7.14
C LYS A 63 -0.84 -1.69 -8.61
N LYS A 64 -1.07 -0.39 -8.89
CA LYS A 64 -0.92 0.17 -10.25
C LYS A 64 0.50 0.06 -10.79
N GLY A 65 1.51 0.24 -9.94
CA GLY A 65 2.91 0.06 -10.32
C GLY A 65 3.25 -1.39 -10.68
N MET A 66 2.74 -2.34 -9.89
CA MET A 66 2.89 -3.78 -10.14
C MET A 66 2.22 -4.21 -11.45
N GLN A 67 0.99 -3.76 -11.69
CA GLN A 67 0.25 -4.08 -12.90
C GLN A 67 0.98 -3.57 -14.15
N GLN A 68 1.45 -2.32 -14.13
CA GLN A 68 2.20 -1.76 -15.26
C GLN A 68 3.45 -2.57 -15.59
N HIS A 69 4.14 -3.13 -14.58
CA HIS A 69 5.27 -4.02 -14.82
C HIS A 69 4.85 -5.35 -15.46
N ALA A 70 3.78 -5.97 -14.95
CA ALA A 70 3.25 -7.21 -15.51
C ALA A 70 2.83 -7.04 -16.97
N ASP A 71 2.19 -5.92 -17.31
CA ASP A 71 1.77 -5.61 -18.68
C ASP A 71 2.96 -5.42 -19.62
N LYS A 72 4.00 -4.69 -19.19
CA LYS A 72 5.25 -4.54 -19.96
C LYS A 72 5.91 -5.89 -20.22
N LYS A 73 5.93 -6.80 -19.24
CA LYS A 73 6.52 -8.14 -19.38
C LYS A 73 5.74 -8.99 -20.39
N LYS A 74 4.40 -8.90 -20.38
CA LYS A 74 3.54 -9.59 -21.36
C LYS A 74 3.76 -9.09 -22.79
N GLN A 75 3.90 -7.77 -22.97
CA GLN A 75 4.15 -7.18 -24.29
C GLN A 75 5.55 -7.48 -24.86
N ALA A 76 6.53 -7.76 -23.99
CA ALA A 76 7.91 -8.05 -24.39
C ALA A 76 8.22 -9.55 -24.62
N ALA A 77 7.28 -10.44 -24.31
CA ALA A 77 7.43 -11.86 -24.60
C ALA A 77 7.13 -12.11 -26.10
N PRO A 78 8.09 -12.59 -26.91
CA PRO A 78 7.80 -12.98 -28.29
C PRO A 78 6.86 -14.21 -28.26
N ASN A 79 5.87 -14.22 -29.16
CA ASN A 79 5.02 -15.39 -29.43
C ASN A 79 5.84 -16.64 -29.76
#